data_AF-A0A3D5RTL5-F1
#
_entry.id   AF-A0A3D5RTL5-F1
#
_cell.length_a   1.000
_cell.length_b   1.000
_cell.length_c   1.000
_cell.angle_alpha   90.00
_cell.angle_beta   90.00
_cell.angle_gamma   90.00
#
_symmetry.space_group_name_H-M   'P 1'
#
loop_
_entity.id
_entity.type
_entity.pdbx_description
1 polymer ?
#
loop_
_entity_poly.entity_id
_entity_poly.type
_entity_poly.pdbx_seq_one_letter_code
_entity_poly.pdbx_strand_id
1 'polypeptide(L)'
;MKVEGPKSGSPVQKTKPSSKAGKSKKTGDFAAELDRVSGSDGTQSATGPESVNTVAGVGGILAAQSVSDDEGLGDYKERQRRARRGAEILDRLEEIRRGLLIGAVPKERLGELARMVREKRERGADPVISRLLDEIELRAEVELAKLSRRFA
;
A
#
# COMPACT_ATOMS: atom_id res chain seq x y z
N MET A 1 -22.33 -0.62 -56.60
CA MET A 1 -22.32 -1.73 -55.61
C MET A 1 -21.35 -2.79 -56.07
N LYS A 2 -20.26 -2.98 -55.32
CA LYS A 2 -19.40 -4.17 -55.35
C LYS A 2 -18.78 -4.24 -53.95
N VAL A 3 -19.29 -5.18 -53.16
CA VAL A 3 -18.82 -5.49 -51.80
C VAL A 3 -17.86 -6.65 -51.94
N GLU A 4 -16.58 -6.41 -51.66
CA GLU A 4 -15.58 -7.47 -51.55
C GLU A 4 -15.59 -8.01 -50.13
N GLY A 5 -15.87 -9.31 -50.00
CA GLY A 5 -15.79 -10.04 -48.73
C GLY A 5 -14.35 -10.39 -48.35
N PRO A 6 -14.09 -10.71 -47.07
CA PRO A 6 -12.74 -10.96 -46.58
C PRO A 6 -12.18 -12.26 -47.17
N LYS A 7 -11.07 -12.16 -47.90
CA LYS A 7 -10.34 -13.32 -48.42
C LYS A 7 -9.66 -14.09 -47.30
N SER A 8 -9.87 -15.40 -47.37
CA SER A 8 -9.39 -16.45 -46.50
C SER A 8 -7.89 -16.72 -46.63
N GLY A 9 -7.27 -17.04 -45.49
CA GLY A 9 -6.27 -18.08 -45.30
C GLY A 9 -5.00 -18.06 -46.16
N SER A 10 -3.88 -17.64 -45.58
CA SER A 10 -2.54 -18.10 -45.96
C SER A 10 -1.76 -18.53 -44.72
N PRO A 11 -0.92 -19.58 -44.81
CA PRO A 11 -0.52 -20.39 -43.67
C PRO A 11 0.51 -19.70 -42.78
N VAL A 12 0.39 -19.95 -41.47
CA VAL A 12 1.33 -19.53 -40.42
C VAL A 12 2.71 -20.15 -40.68
N GLN A 13 3.67 -19.30 -41.00
CA GLN A 13 5.08 -19.65 -41.12
C GLN A 13 5.66 -19.87 -39.71
N LYS A 14 6.03 -21.12 -39.37
CA LYS A 14 6.68 -21.46 -38.11
C LYS A 14 8.08 -20.84 -38.05
N THR A 15 8.27 -19.80 -37.26
CA THR A 15 9.60 -19.28 -36.89
C THR A 15 10.09 -19.99 -35.63
N LYS A 16 11.28 -20.60 -35.73
CA LYS A 16 12.01 -21.25 -34.62
C LYS A 16 12.23 -20.26 -33.46
N PRO A 17 12.22 -20.69 -32.18
CA PRO A 17 12.54 -19.81 -31.07
C PRO A 17 14.06 -19.56 -31.03
N SER A 18 14.45 -18.31 -31.31
CA SER A 18 15.79 -17.81 -30.99
C SER A 18 15.83 -17.42 -29.52
N SER A 19 16.72 -18.07 -28.78
CA SER A 19 17.16 -17.71 -27.45
C SER A 19 17.63 -16.25 -27.35
N LYS A 20 16.98 -15.42 -26.53
CA LYS A 20 17.67 -14.53 -25.56
C LYS A 20 16.69 -13.89 -24.58
N ALA A 21 16.88 -14.24 -23.31
CA ALA A 21 16.43 -13.51 -22.13
C ALA A 21 16.91 -12.05 -22.18
N GLY A 22 16.33 -11.07 -21.49
CA GLY A 22 15.24 -11.04 -20.52
C GLY A 22 15.22 -9.62 -19.94
N LYS A 23 14.03 -9.06 -19.70
CA LYS A 23 13.87 -7.82 -18.91
C LYS A 23 12.58 -7.90 -18.10
N SER A 24 12.64 -8.64 -16.99
CA SER A 24 11.67 -8.52 -15.90
C SER A 24 12.43 -8.08 -14.65
N LYS A 25 12.34 -6.78 -14.43
CA LYS A 25 12.91 -5.98 -13.35
C LYS A 25 12.08 -6.19 -12.08
N LYS A 26 12.57 -7.00 -11.13
CA LYS A 26 12.34 -6.95 -9.66
C LYS A 26 12.61 -8.27 -8.89
N THR A 27 13.16 -9.29 -9.54
CA THR A 27 13.60 -10.53 -8.85
C THR A 27 15.12 -10.74 -8.90
N GLY A 28 15.82 -9.99 -9.77
CA GLY A 28 17.27 -10.13 -9.98
C GLY A 28 18.16 -9.34 -9.03
N ASP A 29 17.61 -8.38 -8.28
CA ASP A 29 18.39 -7.52 -7.38
C ASP A 29 18.82 -8.30 -6.13
N PHE A 30 17.90 -9.10 -5.59
CA PHE A 30 18.19 -10.00 -4.47
C PHE A 30 19.16 -11.13 -4.87
N ALA A 31 19.01 -11.68 -6.08
CA ALA A 31 19.91 -12.72 -6.58
C ALA A 31 21.32 -12.16 -6.83
N ALA A 32 21.45 -10.95 -7.37
CA ALA A 32 22.74 -10.29 -7.56
C ALA A 32 23.41 -9.95 -6.23
N GLU A 33 22.64 -9.56 -5.21
CA GLU A 33 23.18 -9.29 -3.88
C GLU A 33 23.58 -10.59 -3.15
N LEU A 34 22.84 -11.69 -3.36
CA LEU A 34 23.21 -13.01 -2.85
C LEU A 34 24.50 -13.52 -3.48
N ASP A 35 24.72 -13.25 -4.77
CA ASP A 35 25.91 -13.66 -5.53
C ASP A 35 27.15 -12.87 -5.09
N ARG A 36 26.97 -11.58 -4.76
CA ARG A 36 27.99 -10.73 -4.14
C ARG A 36 28.37 -11.19 -2.73
N VAL A 37 27.38 -11.54 -1.90
CA VAL A 37 27.62 -12.05 -0.54
C VAL A 37 28.17 -13.49 -0.57
N SER A 38 27.81 -14.29 -1.57
CA SER A 38 28.32 -15.66 -1.78
C SER A 38 29.68 -15.70 -2.51
N GLY A 39 30.26 -14.54 -2.84
CA GLY A 39 31.66 -14.41 -3.25
C GLY A 39 32.00 -14.94 -4.64
N SER A 40 31.12 -14.82 -5.64
CA SER A 40 31.35 -15.42 -6.96
C SER A 40 31.96 -14.51 -8.04
N ASP A 41 32.44 -13.29 -7.72
CA ASP A 41 33.06 -12.39 -8.73
C ASP A 41 34.54 -12.08 -8.44
N GLY A 42 35.38 -13.06 -8.81
CA GLY A 42 36.74 -12.95 -9.39
C GLY A 42 37.84 -12.10 -8.74
N THR A 43 38.89 -12.77 -8.24
CA THR A 43 40.25 -12.76 -8.84
C THR A 43 41.21 -13.74 -8.14
N GLN A 44 41.71 -14.69 -8.95
CA GLN A 44 43.00 -15.41 -8.90
C GLN A 44 43.62 -15.88 -7.56
N SER A 45 43.78 -17.21 -7.49
CA SER A 45 44.89 -17.96 -6.89
C SER A 45 45.24 -17.75 -5.42
N ALA A 46 44.77 -18.65 -4.56
CA ALA A 46 45.63 -19.42 -3.65
C ALA A 46 44.83 -20.50 -2.89
N THR A 47 45.49 -21.62 -2.67
CA THR A 47 45.07 -22.86 -2.00
C THR A 47 44.73 -22.70 -0.52
N GLY A 48 43.60 -23.26 -0.03
CA GLY A 48 43.35 -23.48 1.40
C GLY A 48 41.91 -23.95 1.71
N PRO A 49 41.69 -24.97 2.58
CA PRO A 49 40.41 -25.68 2.67
C PRO A 49 39.39 -25.08 3.67
N GLU A 50 38.11 -25.12 3.26
CA GLU A 50 36.93 -25.51 4.06
C GLU A 50 36.37 -24.61 5.20
N SER A 51 36.79 -23.35 5.38
CA SER A 51 36.28 -22.52 6.51
C SER A 51 35.71 -21.13 6.17
N VAL A 52 35.43 -20.85 4.89
CA VAL A 52 34.93 -19.52 4.46
C VAL A 52 33.41 -19.50 4.16
N ASN A 53 32.78 -20.65 3.91
CA ASN A 53 31.35 -20.72 3.55
C ASN A 53 30.39 -20.44 4.74
N THR A 54 30.81 -20.66 5.97
CA THR A 54 29.98 -20.40 7.16
C THR A 54 29.84 -18.91 7.46
N VAL A 55 30.89 -18.12 7.19
CA VAL A 55 30.89 -16.66 7.43
C VAL A 55 30.05 -15.91 6.38
N ALA A 56 30.07 -16.37 5.12
CA ALA A 56 29.21 -15.82 4.05
C ALA A 56 27.71 -16.07 4.31
N GLY A 57 27.35 -17.26 4.82
CA GLY A 57 25.97 -17.55 5.25
C GLY A 57 25.50 -16.71 6.44
N VAL A 58 26.38 -16.43 7.40
CA VAL A 58 26.09 -15.55 8.55
C VAL A 58 25.92 -14.09 8.09
N GLY A 59 26.71 -13.63 7.12
CA GLY A 59 26.55 -12.30 6.53
C GLY A 59 25.20 -12.09 5.85
N GLY A 60 24.68 -13.11 5.16
CA GLY A 60 23.34 -13.08 4.57
C GLY A 60 22.20 -13.04 5.62
N ILE A 61 22.35 -13.77 6.73
CA ILE A 61 21.40 -13.73 7.85
C ILE A 61 21.47 -12.37 8.57
N LEU A 62 22.66 -11.81 8.76
CA LEU A 62 22.86 -10.50 9.38
C LEU A 62 22.36 -9.36 8.48
N ALA A 63 22.54 -9.46 7.16
CA ALA A 63 21.99 -8.51 6.20
C ALA A 63 20.45 -8.56 6.18
N ALA A 64 19.85 -9.76 6.21
CA ALA A 64 18.41 -9.92 6.34
C ALA A 64 17.87 -9.38 7.69
N GLN A 65 18.64 -9.50 8.78
CA GLN A 65 18.32 -8.90 10.09
C GLN A 65 18.51 -7.39 10.11
N SER A 66 19.51 -6.85 9.39
CA SER A 66 19.78 -5.40 9.33
C SER A 66 18.71 -4.61 8.59
N VAL A 67 17.90 -5.27 7.75
CA VAL A 67 16.75 -4.67 7.05
C VAL A 67 15.51 -4.55 7.95
N SER A 68 15.50 -5.14 9.15
CA SER A 68 14.24 -5.58 9.77
C SER A 68 13.70 -4.80 10.97
N ASP A 69 14.38 -3.80 11.54
CA ASP A 69 13.87 -3.21 12.80
C ASP A 69 13.38 -1.75 12.73
N ASP A 70 13.92 -0.90 11.84
CA ASP A 70 13.61 0.54 11.89
C ASP A 70 12.68 1.01 10.75
N GLU A 71 12.94 0.61 9.49
CA GLU A 71 12.15 1.15 8.36
C GLU A 71 10.86 0.37 8.04
N GLY A 72 10.86 -0.95 8.22
CA GLY A 72 9.67 -1.78 7.96
C GLY A 72 8.64 -1.81 9.10
N LEU A 73 9.11 -1.73 10.35
CA LEU A 73 8.25 -1.80 11.53
C LEU A 73 7.52 -0.47 11.81
N GLY A 74 8.16 0.65 11.46
CA GLY A 74 7.58 1.99 11.51
C GLY A 74 6.38 2.15 10.58
N ASP A 75 6.53 1.82 9.30
CA ASP A 75 5.46 1.91 8.31
C ASP A 75 4.27 0.97 8.64
N TYR A 76 4.55 -0.23 9.16
CA TYR A 76 3.50 -1.13 9.61
C TYR A 76 2.67 -0.57 10.78
N LYS A 77 3.35 -0.02 11.81
CA LYS A 77 2.66 0.58 12.97
C LYS A 77 1.85 1.81 12.57
N GLU A 78 2.38 2.65 11.69
CA GLU A 78 1.64 3.80 11.15
C GLU A 78 0.43 3.38 10.34
N ARG A 79 0.57 2.39 9.45
CA ARG A 79 -0.54 1.82 8.69
C ARG A 79 -1.60 1.24 9.61
N GLN A 80 -1.21 0.51 10.65
CA GLN A 80 -2.14 -0.04 11.63
C GLN A 80 -2.87 1.08 12.41
N ARG A 81 -2.17 2.14 12.79
CA ARG A 81 -2.75 3.33 13.45
C ARG A 81 -3.78 4.01 12.55
N ARG A 82 -3.45 4.23 11.27
CA ARG A 82 -4.37 4.79 10.26
C ARG A 82 -5.60 3.92 10.06
N ALA A 83 -5.43 2.60 9.97
CA ALA A 83 -6.53 1.66 9.81
C ALA A 83 -7.48 1.65 11.02
N ARG A 84 -6.92 1.60 12.24
CA ARG A 84 -7.72 1.68 13.49
C ARG A 84 -8.51 2.98 13.57
N ARG A 85 -7.89 4.10 13.20
CA ARG A 85 -8.58 5.39 13.12
C ARG A 85 -9.71 5.38 12.09
N GLY A 86 -9.45 4.82 10.90
CA GLY A 86 -10.48 4.69 9.87
C GLY A 86 -11.68 3.90 10.38
N ALA A 87 -11.46 2.78 11.07
CA ALA A 87 -12.50 1.99 11.70
C ALA A 87 -13.33 2.80 12.72
N GLU A 88 -12.67 3.56 13.60
CA GLU A 88 -13.34 4.40 14.61
C GLU A 88 -14.26 5.47 13.96
N ILE A 89 -13.82 6.09 12.86
CA ILE A 89 -14.64 7.06 12.11
C ILE A 89 -15.85 6.36 11.46
N LEU A 90 -15.64 5.18 10.87
CA LEU A 90 -16.71 4.40 10.24
C LEU A 90 -17.75 3.94 11.27
N ASP A 91 -17.33 3.47 12.44
CA ASP A 91 -18.22 3.09 13.53
C ASP A 91 -19.10 4.26 13.97
N ARG A 92 -18.52 5.47 14.01
CA ARG A 92 -19.25 6.68 14.37
C ARG A 92 -20.27 7.09 13.31
N LEU A 93 -19.90 6.99 12.04
CA LEU A 93 -20.83 7.22 10.93
C LEU A 93 -21.99 6.22 10.95
N GLU A 94 -21.74 4.97 11.28
CA GLU A 94 -22.77 3.94 11.38
C GLU A 94 -23.71 4.20 12.57
N GLU A 95 -23.20 4.71 13.70
CA GLU A 95 -24.05 5.14 14.81
C GLU A 95 -24.98 6.30 14.42
N ILE A 96 -24.46 7.29 13.70
CA ILE A 96 -25.26 8.40 13.18
C ILE A 96 -26.33 7.87 12.22
N ARG A 97 -25.95 6.96 11.31
CA ARG A 97 -26.88 6.31 10.38
C ARG A 97 -28.02 5.59 11.12
N ARG A 98 -27.72 4.80 12.15
CA ARG A 98 -28.74 4.13 12.96
C ARG A 98 -29.71 5.11 13.62
N GLY A 99 -29.19 6.21 14.19
CA GLY A 99 -30.03 7.27 14.74
C GLY A 99 -30.98 7.85 13.70
N LEU A 100 -30.45 8.18 12.52
CA LEU A 100 -31.23 8.74 11.41
C LEU A 100 -32.32 7.77 10.91
N LEU A 101 -32.05 6.47 10.88
CA LEU A 101 -33.04 5.45 10.49
C LEU A 101 -34.23 5.37 11.46
N ILE A 102 -34.01 5.69 12.74
CA ILE A 102 -35.06 5.73 13.77
C ILE A 102 -35.74 7.11 13.79
N GLY A 103 -35.34 8.03 12.92
CA GLY A 103 -35.91 9.38 12.81
C GLY A 103 -35.32 10.39 13.80
N ALA A 104 -34.28 10.04 14.54
CA ALA A 104 -33.58 10.94 15.45
C ALA A 104 -32.31 11.48 14.80
N VAL A 105 -32.05 12.78 14.90
CA VAL A 105 -30.77 13.35 14.47
C VAL A 105 -29.85 13.47 15.68
N PRO A 106 -28.79 12.64 15.78
CA PRO A 106 -27.98 12.59 16.99
C PRO A 106 -26.95 13.73 17.03
N LYS A 107 -27.34 14.87 17.60
CA LYS A 107 -26.55 16.13 17.61
C LYS A 107 -25.21 15.97 18.33
N GLU A 108 -25.20 15.33 19.50
CA GLU A 108 -23.98 15.06 20.27
C GLU A 108 -23.03 14.19 19.44
N ARG A 109 -23.60 13.22 18.71
CA ARG A 109 -22.82 12.27 17.90
C ARG A 109 -22.15 12.93 16.71
N LEU A 110 -22.85 13.85 16.04
CA LEU A 110 -22.32 14.71 14.98
C LEU A 110 -21.20 15.64 15.48
N GLY A 111 -21.37 16.22 16.68
CA GLY A 111 -20.36 17.07 17.31
C GLY A 111 -19.05 16.34 17.62
N GLU A 112 -19.16 15.14 18.19
CA GLU A 112 -17.99 14.28 18.45
C GLU A 112 -17.31 13.84 17.15
N LEU A 113 -18.07 13.51 16.08
CA LEU A 113 -17.51 13.17 14.78
C LEU A 113 -16.68 14.33 14.20
N ALA A 114 -17.24 15.54 14.19
CA ALA A 114 -16.55 16.73 13.67
C ALA A 114 -15.22 16.99 14.41
N ARG A 115 -15.23 16.91 15.76
CA ARG A 115 -14.02 17.05 16.58
C ARG A 115 -12.98 15.97 16.26
N MET A 116 -13.41 14.71 16.19
CA MET A 116 -12.52 13.58 15.93
C MET A 116 -11.82 13.68 14.56
N VAL A 117 -12.54 14.11 13.52
CA VAL A 117 -11.99 14.31 12.18
C VAL A 117 -10.96 15.43 12.19
N ARG A 118 -11.24 16.52 12.90
CA ARG A 118 -10.38 17.71 13.00
C ARG A 118 -9.08 17.48 13.77
N GLU A 119 -9.17 16.88 14.96
CA GLU A 119 -8.03 16.69 15.86
C GLU A 119 -7.00 15.72 15.32
N LYS A 120 -7.43 14.70 14.57
CA LYS A 120 -6.56 13.60 14.19
C LYS A 120 -5.84 13.81 12.85
N ARG A 121 -5.87 14.97 12.18
CA ARG A 121 -5.18 15.17 10.87
C ARG A 121 -3.69 14.77 10.93
N GLU A 122 -3.31 13.74 10.17
CA GLU A 122 -1.92 13.28 10.09
C GLU A 122 -1.20 13.96 8.92
N ARG A 123 0.07 14.35 9.13
CA ARG A 123 0.94 14.83 8.04
C ARG A 123 1.37 13.64 7.18
N GLY A 124 1.34 13.81 5.86
CA GLY A 124 1.72 12.75 4.91
C GLY A 124 0.62 11.74 4.59
N ALA A 125 -0.63 12.02 4.96
CA ALA A 125 -1.77 11.17 4.59
C ALA A 125 -2.06 11.23 3.07
N ASP A 126 -2.69 10.18 2.56
CA ASP A 126 -3.19 10.13 1.18
C ASP A 126 -4.08 11.37 0.90
N PRO A 127 -3.81 12.13 -0.19
CA PRO A 127 -4.61 13.30 -0.55
C PRO A 127 -6.09 12.99 -0.77
N VAL A 128 -6.43 11.78 -1.25
CA VAL A 128 -7.83 11.36 -1.47
C VAL A 128 -8.56 11.19 -0.13
N ILE A 129 -7.92 10.50 0.82
CA ILE A 129 -8.49 10.29 2.16
C ILE A 129 -8.64 11.63 2.88
N SER A 130 -7.65 12.52 2.74
CA SER A 130 -7.69 13.85 3.35
C SER A 130 -8.87 14.67 2.84
N ARG A 131 -9.11 14.70 1.53
CA ARG A 131 -10.28 15.36 0.94
C ARG A 131 -11.60 14.78 1.42
N LEU A 132 -11.71 13.44 1.49
CA LEU A 132 -12.91 12.80 1.99
C LEU A 132 -13.19 13.17 3.46
N LEU A 133 -12.16 13.25 4.29
CA LEU A 133 -12.27 13.71 5.67
C LEU A 133 -12.72 15.18 5.74
N ASP A 134 -12.23 16.05 4.86
CA ASP A 134 -12.68 17.45 4.75
C ASP A 134 -14.18 17.54 4.43
N GLU A 135 -14.65 16.73 3.48
CA GLU A 135 -16.07 16.69 3.10
C GLU A 135 -16.95 16.18 4.25
N ILE A 136 -16.50 15.18 5.00
CA ILE A 136 -17.19 14.66 6.18
C ILE A 136 -17.28 15.75 7.27
N GLU A 137 -16.17 16.45 7.55
CA GLU A 137 -16.11 17.54 8.52
C GLU A 137 -17.10 18.66 8.15
N LEU A 138 -17.01 19.16 6.91
CA LEU A 138 -17.88 20.22 6.41
C LEU A 138 -19.36 19.84 6.51
N ARG A 139 -19.72 18.61 6.12
CA ARG A 139 -21.10 18.15 6.18
C ARG A 139 -21.59 18.01 7.63
N ALA A 140 -20.77 17.49 8.53
CA ALA A 140 -21.11 17.39 9.95
C ALA A 140 -21.35 18.77 10.57
N GLU A 141 -20.49 19.75 10.28
CA GLU A 141 -20.66 21.12 10.75
C GLU A 141 -21.93 21.79 10.19
N VAL A 142 -22.21 21.60 8.90
CA VAL A 142 -23.44 22.12 8.29
C VAL A 142 -24.68 21.50 8.93
N GLU A 143 -24.68 20.19 9.18
CA GLU A 143 -25.81 19.54 9.87
C GLU A 143 -25.98 20.03 11.32
N LEU A 144 -24.88 20.24 12.05
CA LEU A 144 -24.93 20.84 13.38
C LEU A 144 -25.51 22.26 13.36
N ALA A 145 -25.12 23.08 12.39
CA ALA A 145 -25.65 24.43 12.20
C ALA A 145 -27.14 24.43 11.81
N LYS A 146 -27.59 23.48 10.99
CA LYS A 146 -29.01 23.30 10.67
C LYS A 146 -29.83 22.96 11.91
N LEU A 147 -29.30 22.10 12.78
CA LEU A 147 -29.97 21.73 14.04
C LEU A 147 -30.00 22.92 15.01
N SER A 148 -28.89 23.64 15.19
CA SER A 148 -28.87 24.79 16.10
C SER A 148 -29.87 25.87 15.71
N ARG A 149 -30.07 26.14 14.41
CA ARG A 149 -31.07 27.11 13.92
C ARG A 149 -32.52 26.61 13.98
N ARG A 150 -32.76 25.30 14.00
CA ARG A 150 -34.12 24.73 14.07
C ARG A 150 -34.64 24.62 15.50
N PHE A 151 -33.73 24.53 16.46
CA PHE A 151 -34.03 24.40 17.89
C PHE A 151 -33.68 25.67 18.71
N ALA A 152 -33.41 26.80 18.04
CA ALA A 152 -33.31 28.14 18.62
C ALA A 152 -34.51 28.97 18.19
#